data_AF-A0A8J8K4W4-F1
#
_entry.id   AF-A0A8J8K4W4-F1
#
_cell.length_a   1.000
_cell.length_b   1.000
_cell.length_c   1.000
_cell.angle_alpha   90.00
_cell.angle_beta   90.00
_cell.angle_gamma   90.00
#
_symmetry.space_group_name_H-M   'P 1'
#
loop_
_entity.id
_entity.type
_entity.pdbx_description
1 polymer ?
#
loop_
_entity_poly.entity_id
_entity_poly.type
_entity_poly.pdbx_seq_one_letter_code
_entity_poly.pdbx_strand_id
1 'polypeptide(L)'
;MTKVSKENVKYLAFEGGGGKGITYLGALQALEELGIISHVPKKKGDQTFPRIDSTKIKGVAGTSIGSLTALLIACGYNSEEIRDILTSDLSDNILDTVEFGKIPTIFSEEQEDCVLQDSRFGDVDSYMKNSWANYVKSDQKSLKGFLEIPVKTFKRMSFSIFALLVQGYLNHELKKSGKRTHDDEFHLIPLQEIIKSETQIIATQSVLNKPIHSINSLKYEYGFFLGASARHLFDQFIENKSGIKNCTFEQFYEEFGVDLVVTSVCLNTGNAYYFKNEGKWKDLCVADAVRMSVGIPFLFKPVLFEEKEKSIGPFTDDLQSTRYMVDGGVVDNFPLHAFDEEGKEELNSQMLGFTLVPDSKKKVAEIANFVDYLDNALYTFLKNATELQIKTSGERDQIIELDTGNLSIFDFSFEELPEEIISSSKKRTLDYFK
;
A
#
# COMPACT_ATOMS: atom_id res chain seq x y z
N MET A 1 17.17 26.65 -6.08
CA MET A 1 16.07 27.11 -6.96
C MET A 1 15.26 28.10 -6.14
N THR A 2 14.13 28.61 -6.61
CA THR A 2 13.20 29.39 -5.78
C THR A 2 11.94 28.58 -5.59
N LYS A 3 11.23 28.76 -4.47
CA LYS A 3 9.92 28.14 -4.24
C LYS A 3 9.02 28.28 -5.47
N VAL A 4 8.23 27.25 -5.76
CA VAL A 4 7.27 27.28 -6.87
C VAL A 4 6.13 28.22 -6.50
N SER A 5 5.79 29.18 -7.37
CA SER A 5 4.60 30.00 -7.18
C SER A 5 3.35 29.19 -7.46
N LYS A 6 2.23 29.52 -6.81
CA LYS A 6 0.97 28.79 -6.98
C LYS A 6 0.50 28.69 -8.43
N GLU A 7 0.76 29.71 -9.26
CA GLU A 7 0.38 29.75 -10.68
C GLU A 7 1.23 28.83 -11.56
N ASN A 8 2.44 28.51 -11.09
CA ASN A 8 3.43 27.73 -11.83
C ASN A 8 3.38 26.23 -11.50
N VAL A 9 2.65 25.82 -10.47
CA VAL A 9 2.45 24.39 -10.16
C VAL A 9 1.64 23.74 -11.28
N LYS A 10 2.25 22.78 -11.99
CA LYS A 10 1.62 21.97 -13.04
C LYS A 10 1.70 20.47 -12.79
N TYR A 11 2.63 20.04 -11.94
CA TYR A 11 2.86 18.64 -11.62
C TYR A 11 2.92 18.45 -10.12
N LEU A 12 2.36 17.34 -9.64
CA LEU A 12 2.34 16.98 -8.21
C LEU A 12 3.00 15.61 -8.01
N ALA A 13 3.83 15.44 -6.98
CA ALA A 13 4.28 14.10 -6.53
C ALA A 13 3.91 13.85 -5.08
N PHE A 14 3.47 12.63 -4.81
CA PHE A 14 3.14 12.15 -3.48
C PHE A 14 4.03 10.97 -3.10
N GLU A 15 4.75 11.13 -1.99
CA GLU A 15 5.56 10.08 -1.38
C GLU A 15 4.70 8.85 -0.94
N GLY A 16 5.31 7.68 -0.88
CA GLY A 16 4.74 6.54 -0.17
C GLY A 16 4.87 6.64 1.35
N GLY A 17 3.96 5.98 2.07
CA GLY A 17 3.94 6.02 3.54
C GLY A 17 2.99 5.03 4.21
N GLY A 18 2.47 4.04 3.48
CA GLY A 18 1.45 3.12 3.97
C GLY A 18 0.19 3.84 4.48
N GLY A 19 -0.25 3.54 5.69
CA GLY A 19 -1.45 4.12 6.32
C GLY A 19 -1.41 5.64 6.57
N LYS A 20 -0.28 6.30 6.34
CA LYS A 20 -0.10 7.74 6.57
C LYS A 20 -0.78 8.64 5.53
N GLY A 21 -1.51 8.09 4.56
CA GLY A 21 -2.16 8.83 3.47
C GLY A 21 -3.13 9.92 3.92
N ILE A 22 -3.76 9.76 5.09
CA ILE A 22 -4.69 10.75 5.64
C ILE A 22 -4.06 12.12 5.84
N THR A 23 -2.73 12.18 6.01
CA THR A 23 -1.96 13.42 6.10
C THR A 23 -2.09 14.27 4.83
N TYR A 24 -2.25 13.66 3.65
CA TYR A 24 -2.43 14.40 2.40
C TYR A 24 -3.73 15.18 2.35
N LEU A 25 -4.78 14.74 3.05
CA LEU A 25 -6.11 15.37 3.01
C LEU A 25 -6.04 16.88 3.30
N GLY A 26 -5.28 17.27 4.32
CA GLY A 26 -5.09 18.68 4.66
C GLY A 26 -4.36 19.47 3.58
N ALA A 27 -3.35 18.86 2.96
CA ALA A 27 -2.64 19.47 1.84
C ALA A 27 -3.57 19.67 0.62
N LEU A 28 -4.42 18.70 0.31
CA LEU A 28 -5.40 18.80 -0.77
C LEU A 28 -6.42 19.92 -0.51
N GLN A 29 -6.95 20.02 0.71
CA GLN A 29 -7.82 21.12 1.12
C GLN A 29 -7.16 22.49 0.91
N ALA A 30 -5.87 22.62 1.20
CA ALA A 30 -5.12 23.85 0.95
C ALA A 30 -4.91 24.13 -0.55
N LEU A 31 -4.58 23.11 -1.35
CA LEU A 31 -4.41 23.26 -2.79
C LEU A 31 -5.70 23.69 -3.49
N GLU A 32 -6.85 23.19 -3.04
CA GLU A 32 -8.18 23.61 -3.50
C GLU A 32 -8.49 25.06 -3.07
N GLU A 33 -8.24 25.42 -1.81
CA GLU A 33 -8.43 26.79 -1.30
C GLU A 33 -7.57 27.83 -2.06
N LEU A 34 -6.35 27.44 -2.43
CA LEU A 34 -5.44 28.27 -3.23
C LEU A 34 -5.79 28.29 -4.73
N GLY A 35 -6.72 27.44 -5.18
CA GLY A 35 -7.12 27.30 -6.57
C GLY A 35 -6.06 26.66 -7.48
N ILE A 36 -5.07 25.98 -6.89
CA ILE A 36 -4.04 25.20 -7.60
C ILE A 36 -4.69 23.95 -8.20
N ILE A 37 -5.40 23.19 -7.35
CA ILE A 37 -6.33 22.17 -7.80
C ILE A 37 -7.70 22.85 -7.97
N SER A 38 -8.33 22.64 -9.12
CA SER A 38 -9.71 23.04 -9.34
C SER A 38 -10.44 21.99 -10.15
N HIS A 39 -11.76 21.99 -10.03
CA HIS A 39 -12.62 21.03 -10.69
C HIS A 39 -13.48 21.72 -11.75
N VAL A 40 -13.61 21.08 -12.91
CA VAL A 40 -14.49 21.48 -14.00
C VAL A 40 -15.62 20.46 -14.13
N PRO A 41 -16.86 20.89 -14.43
CA PRO A 41 -17.98 19.98 -14.60
C PRO A 41 -17.80 19.12 -15.85
N LYS A 42 -17.99 17.82 -15.72
CA LYS A 42 -18.07 16.86 -16.84
C LYS A 42 -19.44 16.23 -16.88
N LYS A 43 -20.11 16.33 -18.03
CA LYS A 43 -21.39 15.65 -18.27
C LYS A 43 -21.17 14.23 -18.76
N LYS A 44 -21.93 13.29 -18.20
CA LYS A 44 -22.00 11.89 -18.63
C LYS A 44 -23.46 11.43 -18.54
N GLY A 45 -24.10 11.27 -19.70
CA GLY A 45 -25.56 11.11 -19.76
C GLY A 45 -26.26 12.29 -19.08
N ASP A 46 -27.16 12.00 -18.14
CA ASP A 46 -27.88 13.01 -17.35
C ASP A 46 -27.13 13.45 -16.08
N GLN A 47 -26.01 12.82 -15.75
CA GLN A 47 -25.22 13.11 -14.55
C GLN A 47 -24.06 14.07 -14.87
N THR A 48 -23.70 14.90 -13.90
CA THR A 48 -22.52 15.78 -13.98
C THR A 48 -21.62 15.48 -12.79
N PHE A 49 -20.35 15.19 -13.06
CA PHE A 49 -19.35 14.91 -12.05
C PHE A 49 -18.22 15.95 -12.14
N PRO A 50 -17.57 16.29 -11.01
CA PRO A 50 -16.35 17.09 -11.05
C PRO A 50 -15.22 16.27 -11.67
N ARG A 51 -14.45 16.89 -12.58
CA ARG A 51 -13.18 16.38 -13.12
C ARG A 51 -12.09 17.40 -12.78
N ILE A 52 -10.86 16.95 -12.56
CA ILE A 52 -9.72 17.86 -12.40
C ILE A 52 -9.52 18.76 -13.62
N ASP A 53 -9.23 20.04 -13.39
CA ASP A 53 -8.89 20.99 -14.45
C ASP A 53 -7.48 20.69 -15.00
N SER A 54 -7.43 19.90 -16.07
CA SER A 54 -6.18 19.50 -16.72
C SER A 54 -5.42 20.66 -17.40
N THR A 55 -6.02 21.85 -17.49
CA THR A 55 -5.30 23.06 -17.93
C THR A 55 -4.41 23.64 -16.82
N LYS A 56 -4.74 23.32 -15.56
CA LYS A 56 -3.94 23.68 -14.39
C LYS A 56 -2.99 22.58 -14.00
N ILE A 57 -3.46 21.36 -13.79
CA ILE A 57 -2.62 20.21 -13.41
C ILE A 57 -2.45 19.30 -14.62
N LYS A 58 -1.22 19.18 -15.11
CA LYS A 58 -0.88 18.38 -16.29
C LYS A 58 -0.53 16.94 -15.95
N GLY A 59 0.03 16.70 -14.76
CA GLY A 59 0.40 15.36 -14.35
C GLY A 59 0.51 15.20 -12.84
N VAL A 60 0.31 13.98 -12.38
CA VAL A 60 0.40 13.61 -10.97
C VAL A 60 1.14 12.28 -10.85
N ALA A 61 2.08 12.20 -9.92
CA ALA A 61 2.88 11.02 -9.66
C ALA A 61 2.71 10.56 -8.22
N GLY A 62 2.81 9.25 -7.99
CA GLY A 62 2.80 8.75 -6.62
C GLY A 62 3.32 7.33 -6.45
N THR A 63 3.75 7.06 -5.23
CA THR A 63 4.19 5.74 -4.76
C THR A 63 3.31 5.28 -3.60
N SER A 64 2.94 4.00 -3.54
CA SER A 64 2.14 3.43 -2.44
C SER A 64 0.86 4.25 -2.21
N ILE A 65 0.57 4.68 -0.99
CA ILE A 65 -0.56 5.56 -0.68
C ILE A 65 -0.55 6.90 -1.46
N GLY A 66 0.64 7.38 -1.83
CA GLY A 66 0.79 8.51 -2.74
C GLY A 66 0.28 8.20 -4.14
N SER A 67 0.39 6.95 -4.62
CA SER A 67 -0.18 6.54 -5.92
C SER A 67 -1.72 6.49 -5.90
N LEU A 68 -2.31 6.06 -4.78
CA LEU A 68 -3.77 6.12 -4.59
C LEU A 68 -4.23 7.59 -4.53
N THR A 69 -3.51 8.43 -3.80
CA THR A 69 -3.77 9.87 -3.75
C THR A 69 -3.68 10.49 -5.14
N ALA A 70 -2.64 10.15 -5.91
CA ALA A 70 -2.45 10.59 -7.28
C ALA A 70 -3.60 10.16 -8.20
N LEU A 71 -4.04 8.90 -8.08
CA LEU A 71 -5.19 8.36 -8.81
C LEU A 71 -6.46 9.17 -8.52
N LEU A 72 -6.80 9.36 -7.23
CA LEU A 72 -8.03 10.05 -6.83
C LEU A 72 -8.06 11.49 -7.35
N ILE A 73 -6.94 12.21 -7.22
CA ILE A 73 -6.82 13.59 -7.72
C ILE A 73 -6.94 13.62 -9.24
N ALA A 74 -6.26 12.73 -9.95
CA ALA A 74 -6.30 12.68 -11.42
C ALA A 74 -7.69 12.31 -11.94
N CYS A 75 -8.45 11.48 -11.22
CA CYS A 75 -9.86 11.20 -11.49
C CYS A 75 -10.80 12.40 -11.20
N GLY A 76 -10.33 13.41 -10.47
CA GLY A 76 -11.12 14.60 -10.09
C GLY A 76 -11.97 14.42 -8.83
N TYR A 77 -11.52 13.58 -7.90
CA TYR A 77 -12.07 13.56 -6.55
C TYR A 77 -11.58 14.79 -5.77
N ASN A 78 -12.53 15.51 -5.15
CA ASN A 78 -12.20 16.63 -4.27
C ASN A 78 -11.84 16.14 -2.86
N SER A 79 -11.33 17.04 -2.01
CA SER A 79 -10.87 16.68 -0.67
C SER A 79 -11.95 16.05 0.21
N GLU A 80 -13.21 16.47 0.08
CA GLU A 80 -14.31 15.88 0.87
C GLU A 80 -14.65 14.46 0.39
N GLU A 81 -14.66 14.21 -0.92
CA GLU A 81 -14.85 12.85 -1.43
C GLU A 81 -13.68 11.94 -1.04
N ILE A 82 -12.44 12.46 -1.05
CA ILE A 82 -11.26 11.70 -0.61
C ILE A 82 -11.35 11.39 0.89
N ARG A 83 -11.84 12.32 1.71
CA ARG A 83 -12.10 12.10 3.14
C ARG A 83 -13.08 10.94 3.35
N ASP A 84 -14.16 10.89 2.60
CA ASP A 84 -15.15 9.81 2.70
C ASP A 84 -14.56 8.46 2.28
N ILE A 85 -13.77 8.44 1.20
CA ILE A 85 -13.09 7.23 0.71
C ILE A 85 -12.10 6.68 1.74
N LEU A 86 -11.31 7.56 2.38
CA LEU A 86 -10.30 7.14 3.36
C LEU A 86 -10.91 6.64 4.68
N THR A 87 -12.14 7.05 5.01
CA THR A 87 -12.81 6.61 6.26
C THR A 87 -13.63 5.33 6.09
N SER A 88 -14.21 5.10 4.91
CA SER A 88 -15.16 4.01 4.70
C SER A 88 -14.62 2.97 3.71
N ASP A 89 -14.62 3.33 2.43
CA ASP A 89 -14.33 2.41 1.33
C ASP A 89 -12.95 1.74 1.46
N LEU A 90 -11.91 2.50 1.78
CA LEU A 90 -10.55 1.97 1.89
C LEU A 90 -10.38 1.07 3.11
N SER A 91 -10.94 1.49 4.26
CA SER A 91 -10.89 0.74 5.53
C SER A 91 -11.39 -0.69 5.35
N ASP A 92 -12.53 -0.83 4.67
CA ASP A 92 -13.25 -2.10 4.58
C ASP A 92 -12.66 -3.07 3.55
N ASN A 93 -11.87 -2.56 2.59
CA ASN A 93 -11.48 -3.31 1.40
C ASN A 93 -9.97 -3.46 1.19
N ILE A 94 -9.13 -2.76 1.96
CA ILE A 94 -7.68 -2.83 1.80
C ILE A 94 -7.10 -4.16 2.27
N LEU A 95 -7.62 -4.74 3.35
CA LEU A 95 -7.23 -6.06 3.87
C LEU A 95 -8.30 -7.09 3.53
N ASP A 96 -8.02 -7.91 2.52
CA ASP A 96 -8.94 -8.95 2.06
C ASP A 96 -8.68 -10.32 2.71
N THR A 97 -9.09 -11.40 2.04
CA THR A 97 -8.97 -12.75 2.59
C THR A 97 -7.56 -13.30 2.51
N VAL A 98 -7.09 -13.91 3.61
CA VAL A 98 -5.87 -14.73 3.61
C VAL A 98 -6.19 -16.11 3.02
N GLU A 99 -5.71 -16.37 1.80
CA GLU A 99 -5.97 -17.62 1.08
C GLU A 99 -4.72 -18.15 0.37
N PHE A 100 -4.25 -19.32 0.78
CA PHE A 100 -3.19 -20.05 0.08
C PHE A 100 -3.68 -20.70 -1.23
N GLY A 101 -2.80 -20.70 -2.24
CA GLY A 101 -3.04 -21.27 -3.57
C GLY A 101 -3.56 -20.28 -4.61
N LYS A 102 -3.43 -18.98 -4.35
CA LYS A 102 -3.96 -17.89 -5.18
C LYS A 102 -2.90 -16.82 -5.40
N ILE A 103 -2.64 -16.49 -6.65
CA ILE A 103 -1.63 -15.52 -7.07
C ILE A 103 -2.33 -14.30 -7.67
N PRO A 104 -2.07 -13.07 -7.18
CA PRO A 104 -2.54 -11.87 -7.86
C PRO A 104 -1.81 -11.67 -9.19
N THR A 105 -2.54 -11.28 -10.23
CA THR A 105 -2.00 -10.95 -11.54
C THR A 105 -2.63 -9.69 -12.12
N ILE A 106 -2.33 -9.33 -13.36
CA ILE A 106 -2.94 -8.20 -14.06
C ILE A 106 -4.21 -8.62 -14.79
N PHE A 107 -5.08 -7.65 -15.06
CA PHE A 107 -6.32 -7.87 -15.79
C PHE A 107 -6.06 -8.44 -17.19
N SER A 108 -6.91 -9.39 -17.58
CA SER A 108 -7.09 -9.82 -18.96
C SER A 108 -8.54 -10.28 -19.14
N GLU A 109 -9.03 -10.31 -20.38
CA GLU A 109 -10.40 -10.80 -20.66
C GLU A 109 -10.61 -12.26 -20.24
N GLU A 110 -9.54 -13.06 -20.24
CA GLU A 110 -9.58 -14.46 -19.78
C GLU A 110 -9.54 -14.58 -18.25
N GLN A 111 -9.07 -13.54 -17.55
CA GLN A 111 -8.86 -13.51 -16.10
C GLN A 111 -9.38 -12.19 -15.50
N GLU A 112 -10.71 -12.02 -15.49
CA GLU A 112 -11.34 -10.76 -15.09
C GLU A 112 -11.16 -10.39 -13.61
N ASP A 113 -10.97 -11.38 -12.73
CA ASP A 113 -10.81 -11.17 -11.29
C ASP A 113 -9.36 -10.85 -10.88
N CYS A 114 -8.43 -10.85 -11.83
CA CYS A 114 -6.99 -10.62 -11.61
C CYS A 114 -6.35 -11.61 -10.61
N VAL A 115 -6.90 -12.81 -10.46
CA VAL A 115 -6.42 -13.82 -9.50
C VAL A 115 -6.32 -15.19 -10.15
N LEU A 116 -5.12 -15.77 -10.14
CA LEU A 116 -4.88 -17.11 -10.68
C LEU A 116 -4.80 -18.16 -9.59
N GLN A 117 -5.30 -19.36 -9.89
CA GLN A 117 -5.00 -20.54 -9.09
C GLN A 117 -3.54 -20.93 -9.30
N ASP A 118 -2.81 -21.13 -8.21
CA ASP A 118 -1.40 -21.48 -8.28
C ASP A 118 -1.21 -22.92 -8.80
N SER A 119 -0.80 -23.03 -10.06
CA SER A 119 -0.56 -24.30 -10.78
C SER A 119 0.45 -25.20 -10.06
N ARG A 120 1.38 -24.63 -9.27
CA ARG A 120 2.45 -25.35 -8.57
C ARG A 120 1.93 -26.31 -7.51
N PHE A 121 0.71 -26.09 -7.00
CA PHE A 121 0.13 -26.86 -5.90
C PHE A 121 -0.98 -27.82 -6.32
N GLY A 122 -1.42 -27.80 -7.59
CA GLY A 122 -2.51 -28.64 -8.06
C GLY A 122 -3.76 -28.51 -7.19
N ASP A 123 -4.22 -29.63 -6.61
CA ASP A 123 -5.27 -29.60 -5.58
C ASP A 123 -4.70 -29.08 -4.24
N VAL A 124 -4.95 -27.80 -3.97
CA VAL A 124 -4.51 -27.10 -2.78
C VAL A 124 -5.03 -27.78 -1.51
N ASP A 125 -6.26 -28.31 -1.50
CA ASP A 125 -6.82 -28.95 -0.30
C ASP A 125 -6.07 -30.23 0.07
N SER A 126 -5.72 -31.03 -0.93
CA SER A 126 -4.89 -32.23 -0.75
C SER A 126 -3.45 -31.86 -0.36
N TYR A 127 -2.87 -30.84 -1.00
CA TYR A 127 -1.53 -30.35 -0.67
C TYR A 127 -1.45 -29.88 0.79
N MET A 128 -2.44 -29.10 1.24
CA MET A 128 -2.52 -28.57 2.59
C MET A 128 -2.61 -29.69 3.65
N LYS A 129 -3.44 -30.71 3.41
CA LYS A 129 -3.56 -31.89 4.28
C LYS A 129 -2.24 -32.65 4.41
N ASN A 130 -1.51 -32.81 3.30
CA ASN A 130 -0.23 -33.54 3.28
C ASN A 130 0.93 -32.72 3.86
N SER A 131 1.03 -31.43 3.53
CA SER A 131 2.02 -30.48 4.07
C SER A 131 1.90 -30.39 5.59
N TRP A 132 0.66 -30.28 6.09
CA TRP A 132 0.37 -30.33 7.52
C TRP A 132 0.84 -31.63 8.18
N ALA A 133 0.48 -32.78 7.61
CA ALA A 133 0.87 -34.08 8.15
C ALA A 133 2.39 -34.27 8.21
N ASN A 134 3.14 -33.68 7.27
CA ASN A 134 4.61 -33.73 7.24
C ASN A 134 5.23 -32.71 8.21
N TYR A 135 4.67 -31.51 8.33
CA TYR A 135 5.11 -30.48 9.28
C TYR A 135 4.94 -30.94 10.75
N VAL A 136 3.77 -31.50 11.09
CA VAL A 136 3.50 -32.10 12.40
C VAL A 136 4.52 -33.22 12.72
N LYS A 137 4.91 -34.01 11.71
CA LYS A 137 5.91 -35.08 11.89
C LYS A 137 7.33 -34.56 12.07
N SER A 138 7.71 -33.44 11.43
CA SER A 138 9.05 -32.86 11.56
C SER A 138 9.27 -32.08 12.87
N ASP A 139 8.23 -31.46 13.43
CA ASP A 139 8.34 -30.51 14.55
C ASP A 139 8.08 -31.07 15.96
N GLN A 140 7.82 -32.38 16.12
CA GLN A 140 7.74 -33.02 17.45
C GLN A 140 9.04 -32.96 18.27
N LYS A 141 10.18 -32.53 17.70
CA LYS A 141 11.49 -32.43 18.39
C LYS A 141 11.85 -31.03 18.91
N SER A 142 11.24 -29.95 18.44
CA SER A 142 11.71 -28.55 18.65
C SER A 142 10.92 -27.77 19.72
N LEU A 143 9.71 -28.19 20.06
CA LEU A 143 8.73 -27.34 20.74
C LEU A 143 8.79 -27.31 22.28
N LYS A 144 9.42 -28.30 22.92
CA LYS A 144 9.37 -28.47 24.38
C LYS A 144 10.18 -27.43 25.16
N GLY A 145 11.18 -26.80 24.54
CA GLY A 145 11.99 -25.75 25.14
C GLY A 145 11.42 -24.33 25.03
N PHE A 146 10.35 -24.15 24.25
CA PHE A 146 9.79 -22.83 23.94
C PHE A 146 8.68 -22.40 24.92
N LEU A 147 8.11 -23.33 25.70
CA LEU A 147 6.94 -23.13 26.55
C LEU A 147 7.24 -22.68 28.00
N GLU A 148 8.50 -22.39 28.37
CA GLU A 148 8.92 -22.07 29.75
C GLU A 148 9.40 -20.62 29.96
N ILE A 149 8.86 -19.63 29.24
CA ILE A 149 9.36 -18.23 29.29
C ILE A 149 8.63 -17.36 30.35
N PRO A 150 9.32 -16.70 31.31
CA PRO A 150 8.70 -15.88 32.36
C PRO A 150 8.18 -14.49 31.91
N VAL A 151 7.14 -14.00 32.61
CA VAL A 151 6.38 -12.74 32.38
C VAL A 151 7.22 -11.45 32.34
N LYS A 152 8.42 -11.42 32.94
CA LYS A 152 9.33 -10.24 32.84
C LYS A 152 10.12 -10.20 31.53
N THR A 153 10.34 -11.33 30.88
CA THR A 153 10.93 -11.46 29.54
C THR A 153 9.89 -11.09 28.46
N PHE A 154 8.60 -11.34 28.75
CA PHE A 154 7.42 -10.99 27.94
C PHE A 154 7.23 -9.48 27.68
N LYS A 155 7.69 -8.60 28.59
CA LYS A 155 7.62 -7.13 28.40
C LYS A 155 8.71 -6.54 27.47
N ARG A 156 9.59 -7.36 26.88
CA ARG A 156 10.75 -6.90 26.10
C ARG A 156 10.86 -7.49 24.67
N MET A 157 9.85 -8.22 24.20
CA MET A 157 9.75 -8.76 22.83
C MET A 157 8.27 -8.75 22.43
N SER A 158 7.80 -8.08 21.37
CA SER A 158 8.16 -8.21 19.96
C SER A 158 7.87 -9.61 19.42
N PHE A 159 6.99 -9.75 18.42
CA PHE A 159 6.65 -11.02 17.72
C PHE A 159 5.59 -11.85 18.49
N SER A 160 4.87 -11.20 19.40
CA SER A 160 3.99 -11.80 20.40
C SER A 160 2.71 -12.44 19.82
N ILE A 161 2.32 -12.05 18.61
CA ILE A 161 1.14 -12.61 17.90
C ILE A 161 1.50 -13.78 16.98
N PHE A 162 2.71 -13.78 16.39
CA PHE A 162 3.25 -14.98 15.75
C PHE A 162 3.48 -16.11 16.76
N ALA A 163 3.80 -15.76 18.01
CA ALA A 163 3.84 -16.70 19.13
C ALA A 163 2.44 -17.22 19.55
N LEU A 164 1.39 -16.40 19.52
CA LEU A 164 0.00 -16.84 19.75
C LEU A 164 -0.52 -17.79 18.65
N LEU A 165 -0.07 -17.62 17.39
CA LEU A 165 -0.34 -18.52 16.26
C LEU A 165 0.25 -19.92 16.44
N VAL A 166 1.48 -20.01 16.95
CA VAL A 166 2.11 -21.30 17.28
C VAL A 166 1.46 -21.92 18.53
N GLN A 167 0.98 -21.09 19.47
CA GLN A 167 0.41 -21.52 20.74
C GLN A 167 -1.04 -22.05 20.64
N GLY A 168 -1.88 -21.45 19.78
CA GLY A 168 -3.22 -21.99 19.48
C GLY A 168 -3.17 -23.32 18.71
N TYR A 169 -2.18 -23.47 17.83
CA TYR A 169 -1.89 -24.70 17.10
C TYR A 169 -1.50 -25.88 18.03
N LEU A 170 -0.75 -25.62 19.10
CA LEU A 170 -0.39 -26.60 20.14
C LEU A 170 -1.55 -27.07 21.02
N ASN A 171 -2.47 -26.16 21.36
CA ASN A 171 -3.62 -26.47 22.21
C ASN A 171 -4.70 -27.30 21.49
N HIS A 172 -4.76 -27.19 20.16
CA HIS A 172 -5.63 -28.03 19.32
C HIS A 172 -5.12 -29.48 19.21
N GLU A 173 -3.80 -29.73 19.16
CA GLU A 173 -3.24 -31.09 19.12
C GLU A 173 -3.36 -31.84 20.47
N LEU A 174 -3.26 -31.15 21.60
CA LEU A 174 -3.52 -31.72 22.94
C LEU A 174 -4.97 -32.20 23.13
N LYS A 175 -5.96 -31.47 22.59
CA LYS A 175 -7.38 -31.87 22.63
C LYS A 175 -7.69 -33.14 21.82
N LYS A 176 -6.90 -33.46 20.79
CA LYS A 176 -7.02 -34.70 20.00
C LYS A 176 -6.46 -35.96 20.70
N SER A 177 -5.64 -35.80 21.77
CA SER A 177 -4.97 -36.92 22.46
C SER A 177 -5.66 -37.40 23.76
N GLY A 178 -6.78 -36.78 24.15
CA GLY A 178 -7.72 -37.34 25.13
C GLY A 178 -7.39 -37.17 26.62
N LYS A 179 -6.52 -36.24 27.04
CA LYS A 179 -6.34 -35.91 28.47
C LYS A 179 -6.81 -34.49 28.78
N ARG A 180 -7.92 -34.38 29.52
CA ARG A 180 -8.31 -33.16 30.24
C ARG A 180 -7.56 -33.11 31.57
N THR A 181 -7.13 -31.92 31.99
CA THR A 181 -6.98 -31.57 33.41
C THR A 181 -7.57 -30.19 33.65
N HIS A 182 -8.21 -30.06 34.81
CA HIS A 182 -8.83 -28.86 35.34
C HIS A 182 -7.76 -27.85 35.79
N ASP A 183 -8.10 -26.57 35.66
CA ASP A 183 -7.48 -25.39 36.28
C ASP A 183 -6.04 -25.07 35.86
N ASP A 184 -5.92 -24.43 34.70
CA ASP A 184 -4.91 -23.40 34.43
C ASP A 184 -5.55 -22.39 33.46
N GLU A 185 -6.17 -21.33 34.01
CA GLU A 185 -6.64 -20.20 33.23
C GLU A 185 -5.43 -19.46 32.65
N PHE A 186 -5.08 -19.76 31.40
CA PHE A 186 -4.34 -18.83 30.57
C PHE A 186 -5.21 -17.59 30.39
N HIS A 187 -4.97 -16.54 31.18
CA HIS A 187 -5.58 -15.23 30.93
C HIS A 187 -5.07 -14.72 29.58
N LEU A 188 -5.89 -14.92 28.55
CA LEU A 188 -5.74 -14.30 27.25
C LEU A 188 -5.85 -12.79 27.46
N ILE A 189 -4.73 -12.08 27.29
CA ILE A 189 -4.77 -10.63 27.13
C ILE A 189 -5.53 -10.38 25.82
N PRO A 190 -6.69 -9.70 25.84
CA PRO A 190 -7.41 -9.35 24.63
C PRO A 190 -6.47 -8.66 23.64
N LEU A 191 -6.56 -8.98 22.34
CA LEU A 191 -5.76 -8.33 21.29
C LEU A 191 -5.88 -6.80 21.35
N GLN A 192 -7.04 -6.30 21.77
CA GLN A 192 -7.35 -4.89 21.98
C GLN A 192 -6.52 -4.23 23.10
N GLU A 193 -5.97 -5.00 24.04
CA GLU A 193 -5.07 -4.49 25.10
C GLU A 193 -3.60 -4.40 24.63
N ILE A 194 -3.24 -5.04 23.51
CA ILE A 194 -1.88 -5.10 22.96
C ILE A 194 -1.75 -4.22 21.71
N ILE A 195 -2.77 -4.28 20.85
CA ILE A 195 -2.81 -3.60 19.56
C ILE A 195 -3.73 -2.39 19.68
N LYS A 196 -3.21 -1.22 19.32
CA LYS A 196 -3.92 0.06 19.46
C LYS A 196 -4.72 0.47 18.22
N SER A 197 -4.43 -0.13 17.08
CA SER A 197 -5.02 0.22 15.77
C SER A 197 -5.99 -0.86 15.32
N GLU A 198 -7.20 -0.46 14.92
CA GLU A 198 -8.25 -1.35 14.41
C GLU A 198 -7.76 -2.17 13.22
N THR A 199 -7.02 -1.53 12.32
CA THR A 199 -6.39 -2.18 11.15
C THR A 199 -5.50 -3.35 11.56
N GLN A 200 -4.65 -3.13 12.56
CA GLN A 200 -3.74 -4.16 13.06
C GLN A 200 -4.50 -5.30 13.76
N ILE A 201 -5.64 -5.01 14.39
CA ILE A 201 -6.53 -6.03 14.98
C ILE A 201 -7.15 -6.89 13.87
N ILE A 202 -7.75 -6.26 12.85
CA ILE A 202 -8.38 -6.95 11.71
C ILE A 202 -7.35 -7.79 10.96
N ALA A 203 -6.18 -7.22 10.66
CA ALA A 203 -5.07 -7.92 10.02
C ALA A 203 -4.65 -9.16 10.83
N THR A 204 -4.43 -8.96 12.13
CA THR A 204 -4.04 -10.03 13.05
C THR A 204 -5.09 -11.13 13.05
N GLN A 205 -6.35 -10.79 13.30
CA GLN A 205 -7.44 -11.77 13.35
C GLN A 205 -7.57 -12.55 12.04
N SER A 206 -7.42 -11.90 10.89
CA SER A 206 -7.45 -12.55 9.57
C SER A 206 -6.35 -13.60 9.42
N VAL A 207 -5.13 -13.29 9.86
CA VAL A 207 -4.00 -14.22 9.87
C VAL A 207 -4.21 -15.36 10.90
N LEU A 208 -4.75 -15.04 12.09
CA LEU A 208 -5.03 -15.99 13.17
C LEU A 208 -6.12 -17.01 12.81
N ASN A 209 -7.15 -16.59 12.06
CA ASN A 209 -8.31 -17.41 11.75
C ASN A 209 -8.02 -18.48 10.70
N LYS A 210 -6.98 -18.31 9.87
CA LYS A 210 -6.58 -19.26 8.80
C LYS A 210 -5.08 -19.63 8.87
N PRO A 211 -4.58 -20.20 9.98
CA PRO A 211 -3.13 -20.30 10.26
C PRO A 211 -2.36 -21.12 9.22
N ILE A 212 -2.95 -22.21 8.69
CA ILE A 212 -2.31 -23.03 7.67
C ILE A 212 -2.18 -22.26 6.35
N HIS A 213 -3.23 -21.51 5.96
CA HIS A 213 -3.15 -20.65 4.77
C HIS A 213 -2.13 -19.55 5.00
N SER A 214 -2.17 -18.85 6.13
CA SER A 214 -1.21 -17.80 6.49
C SER A 214 0.25 -18.27 6.39
N ILE A 215 0.57 -19.43 6.97
CA ILE A 215 1.94 -19.98 6.95
C ILE A 215 2.36 -20.33 5.52
N ASN A 216 1.50 -21.04 4.76
CA ASN A 216 1.87 -21.46 3.41
C ASN A 216 1.88 -20.28 2.41
N SER A 217 0.99 -19.31 2.56
CA SER A 217 1.00 -18.08 1.78
C SER A 217 2.27 -17.29 2.03
N LEU A 218 2.67 -17.06 3.29
CA LEU A 218 3.93 -16.39 3.56
C LEU A 218 5.14 -17.18 3.01
N LYS A 219 5.12 -18.51 3.14
CA LYS A 219 6.24 -19.38 2.74
C LYS A 219 6.44 -19.47 1.22
N TYR A 220 5.35 -19.53 0.45
CA TYR A 220 5.41 -19.87 -0.97
C TYR A 220 4.83 -18.80 -1.91
N GLU A 221 4.04 -17.89 -1.38
CA GLU A 221 3.39 -16.78 -2.10
C GLU A 221 3.84 -15.42 -1.54
N TYR A 222 4.73 -15.42 -0.53
CA TYR A 222 5.49 -14.28 -0.03
C TYR A 222 4.68 -13.12 0.58
N GLY A 223 3.39 -13.34 0.87
CA GLY A 223 2.53 -12.38 1.56
C GLY A 223 1.24 -13.00 2.08
N PHE A 224 0.53 -12.31 2.97
CA PHE A 224 -0.71 -12.80 3.58
C PHE A 224 -1.95 -12.47 2.76
N PHE A 225 -2.11 -11.20 2.39
CA PHE A 225 -3.31 -10.65 1.76
C PHE A 225 -3.17 -10.66 0.24
N LEU A 226 -4.24 -11.03 -0.46
CA LEU A 226 -4.26 -11.09 -1.92
C LEU A 226 -4.38 -9.69 -2.53
N GLY A 227 -5.07 -8.79 -1.84
CA GLY A 227 -5.39 -7.41 -2.26
C GLY A 227 -6.24 -7.33 -3.54
N ALA A 228 -7.05 -8.34 -3.83
CA ALA A 228 -7.96 -8.32 -4.98
C ALA A 228 -9.11 -7.33 -4.76
N SER A 229 -9.65 -7.25 -3.54
CA SER A 229 -10.66 -6.25 -3.16
C SER A 229 -10.15 -4.83 -3.36
N ALA A 230 -8.89 -4.57 -2.97
CA ALA A 230 -8.25 -3.27 -3.17
C ALA A 230 -8.13 -2.89 -4.65
N ARG A 231 -7.71 -3.82 -5.53
CA ARG A 231 -7.75 -3.59 -6.99
C ARG A 231 -9.17 -3.19 -7.38
N HIS A 232 -10.16 -4.02 -7.07
CA HIS A 232 -11.53 -3.78 -7.53
C HIS A 232 -12.04 -2.40 -7.11
N LEU A 233 -11.74 -1.99 -5.88
CA LEU A 233 -12.06 -0.67 -5.37
C LEU A 233 -11.37 0.45 -6.18
N PHE A 234 -10.09 0.31 -6.51
CA PHE A 234 -9.39 1.30 -7.33
C PHE A 234 -9.98 1.40 -8.74
N ASP A 235 -10.41 0.28 -9.32
CA ASP A 235 -11.11 0.28 -10.61
C ASP A 235 -12.47 0.97 -10.52
N GLN A 236 -13.22 0.75 -9.43
CA GLN A 236 -14.48 1.43 -9.16
C GLN A 236 -14.29 2.95 -9.02
N PHE A 237 -13.21 3.42 -8.39
CA PHE A 237 -12.94 4.87 -8.34
C PHE A 237 -12.78 5.48 -9.74
N ILE A 238 -12.13 4.77 -10.64
CA ILE A 238 -11.98 5.21 -12.04
C ILE A 238 -13.33 5.14 -12.75
N GLU A 239 -14.04 4.02 -12.64
CA GLU A 239 -15.32 3.77 -13.29
C GLU A 239 -16.39 4.79 -12.86
N ASN A 240 -16.42 5.18 -11.59
CA ASN A 240 -17.36 6.16 -11.06
C ASN A 240 -17.18 7.54 -11.72
N LYS A 241 -15.96 7.92 -12.09
CA LYS A 241 -15.65 9.22 -12.72
C LYS A 241 -15.61 9.15 -14.24
N SER A 242 -15.38 7.98 -14.83
CA SER A 242 -15.23 7.78 -16.28
C SER A 242 -16.31 6.93 -16.95
N GLY A 243 -16.77 5.87 -16.29
CA GLY A 243 -17.56 4.79 -16.87
C GLY A 243 -16.75 3.72 -17.57
N ILE A 244 -15.44 3.78 -17.47
CA ILE A 244 -14.53 2.82 -18.08
C ILE A 244 -14.11 1.87 -16.96
N LYS A 245 -14.59 0.63 -17.05
CA LYS A 245 -14.13 -0.47 -16.20
C LYS A 245 -12.81 -1.00 -16.74
N ASN A 246 -11.88 -1.38 -15.85
CA ASN A 246 -10.53 -1.82 -16.20
C ASN A 246 -9.81 -0.81 -17.11
N CYS A 247 -9.88 0.47 -16.73
CA CYS A 247 -9.36 1.58 -17.53
C CYS A 247 -7.83 1.49 -17.69
N THR A 248 -7.34 1.48 -18.93
CA THR A 248 -5.90 1.47 -19.24
C THR A 248 -5.27 2.85 -19.10
N PHE A 249 -3.94 2.95 -19.03
CA PHE A 249 -3.26 4.27 -18.98
C PHE A 249 -3.56 5.15 -20.20
N GLU A 250 -3.71 4.56 -21.40
CA GLU A 250 -4.12 5.30 -22.60
C GLU A 250 -5.53 5.87 -22.45
N GLN A 251 -6.50 5.01 -22.11
CA GLN A 251 -7.88 5.42 -21.89
C GLN A 251 -8.00 6.46 -20.77
N PHE A 252 -7.24 6.29 -19.69
CA PHE A 252 -7.20 7.21 -18.57
C PHE A 252 -6.75 8.61 -19.01
N TYR A 253 -5.67 8.69 -19.80
CA TYR A 253 -5.19 9.97 -20.30
C TYR A 253 -6.20 10.62 -21.26
N GLU A 254 -6.80 9.86 -22.17
CA GLU A 254 -7.86 10.38 -23.07
C GLU A 254 -9.05 10.93 -22.27
N GLU A 255 -9.39 10.25 -21.18
CA GLU A 255 -10.58 10.52 -20.38
C GLU A 255 -10.41 11.68 -19.39
N PHE A 256 -9.22 11.79 -18.78
CA PHE A 256 -8.91 12.76 -17.72
C PHE A 256 -7.93 13.85 -18.15
N GLY A 257 -7.19 13.66 -19.24
CA GLY A 257 -6.24 14.64 -19.79
C GLY A 257 -5.07 14.97 -18.86
N VAL A 258 -4.80 14.10 -17.88
CA VAL A 258 -3.74 14.25 -16.88
C VAL A 258 -2.82 13.04 -16.99
N ASP A 259 -1.52 13.29 -17.07
CA ASP A 259 -0.50 12.25 -17.03
C ASP A 259 -0.39 11.67 -15.62
N LEU A 260 -0.86 10.45 -15.42
CA LEU A 260 -0.70 9.72 -14.16
C LEU A 260 0.56 8.85 -14.22
N VAL A 261 1.42 8.99 -13.21
CA VAL A 261 2.61 8.14 -13.01
C VAL A 261 2.46 7.36 -11.71
N VAL A 262 2.52 6.03 -11.79
CA VAL A 262 2.46 5.13 -10.64
C VAL A 262 3.75 4.36 -10.51
N THR A 263 4.38 4.42 -9.34
CA THR A 263 5.67 3.78 -9.09
C THR A 263 5.51 2.44 -8.38
N SER A 264 6.17 1.39 -8.87
CA SER A 264 6.26 0.07 -8.22
C SER A 264 7.66 -0.51 -8.42
N VAL A 265 8.06 -1.50 -7.62
CA VAL A 265 9.37 -2.15 -7.76
C VAL A 265 9.23 -3.55 -8.32
N CYS A 266 10.01 -3.85 -9.35
CA CYS A 266 10.22 -5.20 -9.84
C CYS A 266 11.35 -5.87 -9.03
N LEU A 267 11.03 -6.90 -8.25
CA LEU A 267 12.02 -7.61 -7.45
C LEU A 267 13.01 -8.44 -8.30
N ASN A 268 12.62 -8.84 -9.51
CA ASN A 268 13.51 -9.60 -10.40
C ASN A 268 14.70 -8.76 -10.87
N THR A 269 14.49 -7.47 -11.12
CA THR A 269 15.53 -6.55 -11.60
C THR A 269 16.06 -5.62 -10.52
N GLY A 270 15.35 -5.48 -9.40
CA GLY A 270 15.66 -4.52 -8.35
C GLY A 270 15.40 -3.07 -8.75
N ASN A 271 14.62 -2.83 -9.82
CA ASN A 271 14.41 -1.51 -10.41
C ASN A 271 12.98 -1.02 -10.15
N ALA A 272 12.84 0.28 -9.94
CA ALA A 272 11.55 0.95 -9.95
C ALA A 272 11.01 1.06 -11.39
N TYR A 273 9.73 0.78 -11.54
CA TYR A 273 8.96 0.94 -12.78
C TYR A 273 8.04 2.14 -12.58
N TYR A 274 8.07 3.06 -13.55
CA TYR A 274 7.11 4.16 -13.67
C TYR A 274 6.06 3.76 -14.69
N PHE A 275 4.90 3.32 -14.20
CA PHE A 275 3.74 3.04 -15.03
C PHE A 275 3.08 4.36 -15.42
N LYS A 276 2.96 4.60 -16.73
CA LYS A 276 2.40 5.82 -17.32
C LYS A 276 1.87 5.54 -18.72
N ASN A 277 1.21 6.52 -19.34
CA ASN A 277 0.73 6.42 -20.72
C ASN A 277 1.88 6.47 -21.75
N GLU A 278 2.78 5.48 -21.70
CA GLU A 278 3.95 5.40 -22.58
C GLU A 278 4.39 3.95 -22.83
N GLY A 279 4.83 3.68 -24.06
CA GLY A 279 5.41 2.38 -24.43
C GLY A 279 4.44 1.23 -24.18
N LYS A 280 4.92 0.17 -23.52
CA LYS A 280 4.14 -1.03 -23.20
C LYS A 280 3.15 -0.87 -22.04
N TRP A 281 3.24 0.24 -21.30
CA TRP A 281 2.37 0.50 -20.15
C TRP A 281 1.03 1.12 -20.55
N LYS A 282 0.90 1.60 -21.79
CA LYS A 282 -0.35 2.17 -22.32
C LYS A 282 -1.56 1.26 -22.16
N ASP A 283 -1.34 -0.05 -22.34
CA ASP A 283 -2.36 -1.09 -22.26
C ASP A 283 -2.56 -1.65 -20.83
N LEU A 284 -1.72 -1.26 -19.86
CA LEU A 284 -1.86 -1.69 -18.47
C LEU A 284 -3.05 -0.98 -17.83
N CYS A 285 -3.89 -1.72 -17.12
CA CYS A 285 -4.95 -1.12 -16.31
C CYS A 285 -4.35 -0.28 -15.17
N VAL A 286 -4.83 0.96 -15.01
CA VAL A 286 -4.35 1.88 -13.98
C VAL A 286 -4.52 1.28 -12.58
N ALA A 287 -5.66 0.64 -12.31
CA ALA A 287 -5.90 0.02 -11.01
C ALA A 287 -4.93 -1.16 -10.71
N ASP A 288 -4.28 -1.77 -11.72
CA ASP A 288 -3.34 -2.87 -11.51
C ASP A 288 -1.99 -2.27 -11.09
N ALA A 289 -1.58 -1.19 -11.77
CA ALA A 289 -0.41 -0.42 -11.38
C ALA A 289 -0.53 0.14 -9.95
N VAL A 290 -1.68 0.71 -9.58
CA VAL A 290 -1.92 1.19 -8.21
C VAL A 290 -1.92 0.03 -7.22
N ARG A 291 -2.54 -1.11 -7.55
CA ARG A 291 -2.49 -2.31 -6.71
C ARG A 291 -1.06 -2.81 -6.50
N MET A 292 -0.23 -2.84 -7.53
CA MET A 292 1.20 -3.17 -7.41
C MET A 292 1.91 -2.18 -6.48
N SER A 293 1.65 -0.89 -6.66
CA SER A 293 2.28 0.20 -5.92
C SER A 293 1.96 0.18 -4.42
N VAL A 294 0.76 -0.27 -4.01
CA VAL A 294 0.37 -0.41 -2.58
C VAL A 294 0.68 -1.79 -1.99
N GLY A 295 1.37 -2.66 -2.73
CA GLY A 295 1.67 -4.04 -2.34
C GLY A 295 2.84 -4.16 -1.34
N ILE A 296 2.66 -3.69 -0.11
CA ILE A 296 3.70 -3.73 0.93
C ILE A 296 4.21 -5.18 1.11
N PRO A 297 5.52 -5.43 0.95
CA PRO A 297 6.10 -6.77 1.09
C PRO A 297 5.73 -7.46 2.40
N PHE A 298 5.57 -8.79 2.35
CA PHE A 298 5.14 -9.67 3.44
C PHE A 298 3.70 -9.47 3.92
N LEU A 299 3.16 -8.25 3.87
CA LEU A 299 1.76 -8.00 4.16
C LEU A 299 0.89 -8.46 2.99
N PHE A 300 1.14 -7.91 1.80
CA PHE A 300 0.47 -8.28 0.57
C PHE A 300 1.30 -9.26 -0.25
N LYS A 301 0.62 -10.18 -0.92
CA LYS A 301 1.24 -10.98 -1.97
C LYS A 301 1.72 -10.05 -3.10
N PRO A 302 2.91 -10.32 -3.68
CA PRO A 302 3.35 -9.61 -4.87
C PRO A 302 2.39 -9.87 -6.02
N VAL A 303 2.19 -8.88 -6.88
CA VAL A 303 1.44 -9.06 -8.12
C VAL A 303 2.40 -9.61 -9.17
N LEU A 304 2.03 -10.71 -9.81
CA LEU A 304 2.84 -11.36 -10.83
C LEU A 304 2.26 -11.09 -12.22
N PHE A 305 3.11 -10.74 -13.18
CA PHE A 305 2.71 -10.62 -14.57
C PHE A 305 3.83 -11.02 -15.52
N GLU A 306 3.48 -11.34 -16.76
CA GLU A 306 4.43 -11.65 -17.81
C GLU A 306 4.87 -10.37 -18.53
N GLU A 307 6.19 -10.12 -18.57
CA GLU A 307 6.78 -9.01 -19.30
C GLU A 307 7.58 -9.51 -20.51
N LYS A 308 7.16 -9.08 -21.70
CA LYS A 308 7.89 -9.25 -22.96
C LYS A 308 8.42 -7.90 -23.43
N GLU A 309 9.25 -7.91 -24.47
CA GLU A 309 9.93 -6.71 -24.97
C GLU A 309 8.97 -5.55 -25.27
N LYS A 310 7.79 -5.85 -25.86
CA LYS A 310 6.82 -4.84 -26.31
C LYS A 310 5.42 -4.99 -25.70
N SER A 311 5.20 -5.99 -24.86
CA SER A 311 3.89 -6.29 -24.33
C SER A 311 3.98 -6.83 -22.92
N ILE A 312 2.87 -6.74 -22.21
CA ILE A 312 2.67 -7.37 -20.92
C ILE A 312 1.44 -8.27 -20.99
N GLY A 313 1.36 -9.25 -20.10
CA GLY A 313 0.22 -10.14 -20.01
C GLY A 313 0.06 -10.70 -18.59
N PRO A 314 -1.05 -11.40 -18.32
CA PRO A 314 -1.23 -12.08 -17.05
C PRO A 314 -0.10 -13.09 -16.81
N PHE A 315 0.08 -13.47 -15.55
CA PHE A 315 1.12 -14.40 -15.15
C PHE A 315 0.98 -15.75 -15.87
N THR A 316 2.12 -16.28 -16.30
CA THR A 316 2.27 -17.61 -16.89
C THR A 316 3.39 -18.34 -16.17
N ASP A 317 3.49 -19.66 -16.34
CA ASP A 317 4.55 -20.46 -15.71
C ASP A 317 5.98 -20.18 -16.27
N ASP A 318 6.15 -19.23 -17.19
CA ASP A 318 7.46 -18.80 -17.68
C ASP A 318 8.18 -17.88 -16.68
N LEU A 319 9.06 -18.47 -15.89
CA LEU A 319 9.82 -17.77 -14.86
C LEU A 319 10.79 -16.70 -15.41
N GLN A 320 11.18 -16.74 -16.68
CA GLN A 320 12.12 -15.75 -17.24
C GLN A 320 11.43 -14.43 -17.55
N SER A 321 10.22 -14.49 -18.09
CA SER A 321 9.39 -13.32 -18.40
C SER A 321 8.55 -12.85 -17.21
N THR A 322 8.41 -13.67 -16.16
CA THR A 322 7.67 -13.30 -14.94
C THR A 322 8.32 -12.12 -14.19
N ARG A 323 7.49 -11.20 -13.71
CA ARG A 323 7.87 -10.10 -12.83
C ARG A 323 7.10 -10.16 -11.52
N TYR A 324 7.82 -10.01 -10.42
CA TYR A 324 7.28 -9.93 -9.06
C TYR A 324 7.25 -8.46 -8.65
N MET A 325 6.04 -7.90 -8.62
CA MET A 325 5.84 -6.48 -8.31
C MET A 325 5.42 -6.28 -6.87
N VAL A 326 6.06 -5.31 -6.22
CA VAL A 326 5.77 -4.91 -4.84
C VAL A 326 5.70 -3.38 -4.74
N ASP A 327 5.39 -2.91 -3.54
CA ASP A 327 5.31 -1.49 -3.22
C ASP A 327 6.54 -0.71 -3.70
N GLY A 328 6.28 0.43 -4.33
CA GLY A 328 7.32 1.31 -4.89
C GLY A 328 8.29 1.84 -3.83
N GLY A 329 7.82 1.99 -2.59
CA GLY A 329 8.54 2.60 -1.48
C GLY A 329 9.82 1.87 -1.07
N VAL A 330 9.97 0.62 -1.48
CA VAL A 330 11.18 -0.18 -1.23
C VAL A 330 12.42 0.42 -1.90
N VAL A 331 12.27 1.04 -3.08
CA VAL A 331 13.38 1.61 -3.85
C VAL A 331 13.11 3.07 -4.23
N ASP A 332 11.88 3.37 -4.65
CA ASP A 332 11.50 4.68 -5.16
C ASP A 332 10.24 5.23 -4.50
N ASN A 333 10.44 5.69 -3.26
CA ASN A 333 9.37 6.15 -2.40
C ASN A 333 8.86 7.54 -2.76
N PHE A 334 9.59 8.32 -3.55
CA PHE A 334 9.21 9.69 -3.88
C PHE A 334 9.49 10.02 -5.34
N PRO A 335 8.50 9.90 -6.23
CA PRO A 335 8.68 10.06 -7.67
C PRO A 335 8.73 11.54 -8.09
N LEU A 336 9.58 12.32 -7.41
CA LEU A 336 9.76 13.76 -7.60
C LEU A 336 10.19 14.11 -9.03
N HIS A 337 10.98 13.23 -9.64
CA HIS A 337 11.56 13.39 -10.98
C HIS A 337 10.71 12.74 -12.09
N ALA A 338 9.45 12.36 -11.81
CA ALA A 338 8.60 11.67 -12.77
C ALA A 338 8.26 12.47 -14.05
N PHE A 339 8.36 13.79 -13.97
CA PHE A 339 8.00 14.73 -15.06
C PHE A 339 9.17 15.64 -15.46
N ASP A 340 10.40 15.24 -15.18
CA ASP A 340 11.58 15.96 -15.66
C ASP A 340 11.68 15.91 -17.18
N GLU A 341 12.27 16.94 -17.77
CA GLU A 341 12.52 16.95 -19.21
C GLU A 341 13.61 15.95 -19.58
N GLU A 342 13.37 15.17 -20.63
CA GLU A 342 14.30 14.13 -21.08
C GLU A 342 15.69 14.73 -21.39
N GLY A 343 16.73 14.11 -20.83
CA GLY A 343 18.12 14.57 -20.99
C GLY A 343 18.53 15.74 -20.09
N LYS A 344 17.64 16.25 -19.23
CA LYS A 344 18.01 17.21 -18.18
C LYS A 344 18.11 16.51 -16.82
N GLU A 345 19.12 16.91 -16.04
CA GLU A 345 19.29 16.42 -14.66
C GLU A 345 18.55 17.29 -13.63
N GLU A 346 18.00 18.42 -14.06
CA GLU A 346 17.31 19.39 -13.21
C GLU A 346 15.85 18.99 -12.99
N LEU A 347 15.40 19.12 -11.74
CA LEU A 347 14.00 18.98 -11.39
C LEU A 347 13.12 19.94 -12.21
N ASN A 348 11.99 19.43 -12.71
CA ASN A 348 11.00 20.26 -13.36
C ASN A 348 10.55 21.43 -12.45
N SER A 349 10.80 22.66 -12.88
CA SER A 349 10.46 23.88 -12.13
C SER A 349 8.97 24.07 -11.82
N GLN A 350 8.08 23.31 -12.46
CA GLN A 350 6.62 23.32 -12.25
C GLN A 350 6.14 22.20 -11.31
N MET A 351 7.08 21.45 -10.74
CA MET A 351 6.83 20.32 -9.86
C MET A 351 6.62 20.76 -8.41
N LEU A 352 5.60 20.24 -7.73
CA LEU A 352 5.42 20.37 -6.30
C LEU A 352 5.33 18.98 -5.67
N GLY A 353 6.24 18.68 -4.75
CA GLY A 353 6.29 17.40 -4.06
C GLY A 353 5.75 17.46 -2.64
N PHE A 354 5.17 16.36 -2.17
CA PHE A 354 4.70 16.20 -0.79
C PHE A 354 5.33 14.97 -0.14
N THR A 355 6.07 15.21 0.94
CA THR A 355 6.70 14.15 1.74
C THR A 355 6.02 14.00 3.09
N LEU A 356 6.19 12.83 3.70
CA LEU A 356 5.57 12.41 4.95
C LEU A 356 6.66 12.25 6.02
N VAL A 357 6.74 13.22 6.92
CA VAL A 357 7.74 13.23 7.99
C VAL A 357 7.08 12.96 9.35
N PRO A 358 7.67 12.14 10.23
CA PRO A 358 7.21 12.04 11.61
C PRO A 358 7.39 13.36 12.36
N ASP A 359 6.64 13.55 13.45
CA ASP A 359 6.75 14.76 14.27
C ASP A 359 8.20 14.98 14.74
N SER A 360 8.76 16.12 14.32
CA SER A 360 10.06 16.68 14.71
C SER A 360 10.36 16.65 16.22
N LYS A 361 9.34 16.58 17.07
CA LYS A 361 9.47 16.55 18.54
C LYS A 361 9.88 15.19 19.10
N LYS A 362 9.79 14.09 18.34
CA LYS A 362 10.28 12.77 18.77
C LYS A 362 11.76 12.58 18.37
N LYS A 363 12.65 12.65 19.36
CA LYS A 363 14.11 12.46 19.15
C LYS A 363 14.57 11.00 19.02
N VAL A 364 13.77 10.02 19.45
CA VAL A 364 14.07 8.57 19.32
C VAL A 364 12.75 7.78 19.28
N ALA A 365 12.60 6.85 18.35
CA ALA A 365 11.47 5.92 18.33
C ALA A 365 11.64 4.84 19.40
N GLU A 366 10.60 4.60 20.20
CA GLU A 366 10.57 3.49 21.15
C GLU A 366 10.16 2.21 20.42
N ILE A 367 10.98 1.16 20.50
CA ILE A 367 10.67 -0.16 19.95
C ILE A 367 10.29 -1.06 21.12
N ALA A 368 8.99 -1.16 21.41
CA ALA A 368 8.47 -1.99 22.49
C ALA A 368 8.09 -3.40 22.02
N ASN A 369 7.70 -3.53 20.74
CA ASN A 369 7.29 -4.79 20.14
C ASN A 369 7.77 -4.94 18.67
N PHE A 370 7.26 -5.96 17.95
CA PHE A 370 7.72 -6.33 16.61
C PHE A 370 7.01 -5.56 15.55
N VAL A 371 5.75 -5.20 15.79
CA VAL A 371 5.04 -4.26 14.94
C VAL A 371 5.80 -2.94 15.00
N ASP A 372 6.22 -2.48 16.18
CA ASP A 372 7.07 -1.29 16.29
C ASP A 372 8.41 -1.48 15.57
N TYR A 373 9.08 -2.63 15.73
CA TYR A 373 10.35 -2.92 15.05
C TYR A 373 10.17 -2.92 13.52
N LEU A 374 9.14 -3.56 13.02
CA LEU A 374 8.83 -3.69 11.60
C LEU A 374 8.42 -2.34 11.00
N ASP A 375 7.55 -1.59 11.69
CA ASP A 375 7.15 -0.23 11.33
C ASP A 375 8.37 0.69 11.26
N ASN A 376 9.26 0.65 12.26
CA ASN A 376 10.50 1.44 12.25
C ASN A 376 11.50 0.98 11.18
N ALA A 377 11.61 -0.33 10.91
CA ALA A 377 12.47 -0.87 9.86
C ALA A 377 11.98 -0.42 8.47
N LEU A 378 10.68 -0.60 8.19
CA LEU A 378 10.06 -0.13 6.95
C LEU A 378 10.21 1.38 6.82
N TYR A 379 9.87 2.15 7.86
CA TYR A 379 10.05 3.60 7.85
C TYR A 379 11.50 4.01 7.53
N THR A 380 12.49 3.30 8.09
CA THR A 380 13.90 3.58 7.81
C THR A 380 14.25 3.32 6.34
N PHE A 381 13.70 2.27 5.72
CA PHE A 381 13.88 2.01 4.29
C PHE A 381 13.21 3.10 3.45
N LEU A 382 11.95 3.41 3.72
CA LEU A 382 11.18 4.44 3.02
C LEU A 382 11.87 5.81 3.10
N LYS A 383 12.30 6.21 4.31
CA LYS A 383 13.02 7.47 4.52
C LYS A 383 14.31 7.53 3.72
N ASN A 384 15.13 6.49 3.75
CA ASN A 384 16.38 6.46 2.99
C ASN A 384 16.12 6.49 1.48
N ALA A 385 15.09 5.78 1.01
CA ALA A 385 14.67 5.87 -0.39
C ALA A 385 14.29 7.31 -0.73
N THR A 386 13.40 7.96 0.00
CA THR A 386 13.02 9.36 -0.27
C THR A 386 14.20 10.33 -0.30
N GLU A 387 15.16 10.20 0.62
CA GLU A 387 16.34 11.08 0.66
C GLU A 387 17.25 10.92 -0.56
N LEU A 388 17.35 9.71 -1.15
CA LEU A 388 18.13 9.47 -2.37
C LEU A 388 17.50 10.10 -3.62
N GLN A 389 16.20 10.39 -3.55
CA GLN A 389 15.40 10.93 -4.66
C GLN A 389 15.47 12.46 -4.68
N ILE A 390 15.94 13.07 -3.60
CA ILE A 390 16.24 14.50 -3.50
C ILE A 390 17.72 14.67 -3.81
N LYS A 391 18.05 14.85 -5.10
CA LYS A 391 19.41 14.93 -5.63
C LYS A 391 20.15 16.18 -5.17
N THR A 392 19.46 17.31 -5.01
CA THR A 392 20.08 18.57 -4.61
C THR A 392 19.36 19.25 -3.44
N SER A 393 20.09 20.04 -2.65
CA SER A 393 19.47 20.82 -1.56
C SER A 393 18.45 21.82 -2.06
N GLY A 394 18.56 22.28 -3.31
CA GLY A 394 17.65 23.24 -3.94
C GLY A 394 16.30 22.64 -4.33
N GLU A 395 16.20 21.32 -4.49
CA GLU A 395 14.92 20.64 -4.78
C GLU A 395 13.97 20.69 -3.60
N ARG A 396 14.49 20.82 -2.36
CA ARG A 396 13.68 21.02 -1.15
C ARG A 396 12.84 22.30 -1.20
N ASP A 397 13.22 23.29 -2.02
CA ASP A 397 12.40 24.47 -2.24
C ASP A 397 11.08 24.14 -2.95
N GLN A 398 10.97 22.98 -3.60
CA GLN A 398 9.77 22.48 -4.31
C GLN A 398 9.03 21.36 -3.54
N ILE A 399 9.37 21.14 -2.26
CA ILE A 399 8.83 20.05 -1.44
C ILE A 399 8.12 20.63 -0.21
N ILE A 400 6.93 20.11 0.10
CA ILE A 400 6.19 20.39 1.33
C ILE A 400 6.24 19.14 2.21
N GLU A 401 6.96 19.24 3.33
CA GLU A 401 7.04 18.18 4.33
C GLU A 401 5.81 18.22 5.26
N LEU A 402 5.01 17.16 5.24
CA LEU A 402 3.79 17.04 6.03
C LEU A 402 4.03 16.20 7.28
N ASP A 403 3.54 16.69 8.42
CA ASP A 403 3.73 16.06 9.72
C ASP A 403 2.71 14.92 9.91
N THR A 404 3.21 13.70 10.08
CA THR A 404 2.41 12.49 10.27
C THR A 404 2.15 12.15 11.73
N GLY A 405 2.66 12.95 12.67
CA GLY A 405 2.47 12.72 14.10
C GLY A 405 2.97 11.35 14.54
N ASN A 406 2.06 10.53 15.07
CA ASN A 406 2.32 9.17 15.56
C ASN A 406 1.70 8.08 14.67
N LEU A 407 1.24 8.43 13.46
CA LEU A 407 0.64 7.47 12.55
C LEU A 407 1.65 6.37 12.17
N SER A 408 1.21 5.13 12.18
CA SER A 408 1.96 3.97 11.71
C SER A 408 1.78 3.79 10.20
N ILE A 409 2.76 3.13 9.56
CA ILE A 409 2.66 2.64 8.19
C ILE A 409 1.51 1.63 8.04
N PHE A 410 1.03 1.04 9.14
CA PHE A 410 -0.05 0.06 9.15
C PHE A 410 -1.42 0.61 9.55
N ASP A 411 -1.59 1.92 9.70
CA ASP A 411 -2.88 2.54 10.06
C ASP A 411 -3.72 2.84 8.80
N PHE A 412 -4.31 1.81 8.19
CA PHE A 412 -5.11 1.96 6.95
C PHE A 412 -6.57 2.36 7.19
N SER A 413 -7.03 2.33 8.44
CA SER A 413 -8.38 2.64 8.87
C SER A 413 -8.36 3.46 10.16
N PHE A 414 -9.35 4.35 10.30
CA PHE A 414 -9.51 5.28 11.40
C PHE A 414 -10.97 5.35 11.84
N GLU A 415 -11.27 5.00 13.10
CA GLU A 415 -12.60 5.26 13.70
C GLU A 415 -12.88 6.77 13.80
N GLU A 416 -11.87 7.53 14.25
CA GLU A 416 -11.88 8.99 14.29
C GLU A 416 -10.70 9.53 13.49
N LEU A 417 -10.98 10.45 12.57
CA LEU A 417 -9.94 11.06 11.75
C LEU A 417 -8.99 11.91 12.61
N PRO A 418 -7.68 11.87 12.36
CA PRO A 418 -6.71 12.67 13.08
C PRO A 418 -6.76 14.13 12.62
N GLU A 419 -7.79 14.87 13.02
CA GLU A 419 -8.05 16.26 12.59
C GLU A 419 -6.89 17.22 12.88
N GLU A 420 -6.10 16.97 13.93
CA GLU A 420 -4.90 17.75 14.22
C GLU A 420 -3.83 17.59 13.11
N ILE A 421 -3.64 16.37 12.61
CA ILE A 421 -2.71 16.05 11.51
C ILE A 421 -3.19 16.68 10.21
N ILE A 422 -4.50 16.57 9.92
CA ILE A 422 -5.13 17.17 8.74
C ILE A 422 -4.97 18.69 8.79
N SER A 423 -5.31 19.32 9.92
CA SER A 423 -5.19 20.77 10.12
C SER A 423 -3.75 21.27 10.03
N SER A 424 -2.79 20.52 10.60
CA SER A 424 -1.36 20.81 10.53
C SER A 424 -0.86 20.78 9.08
N SER A 425 -1.26 19.76 8.32
CA SER A 425 -0.90 19.59 6.91
C SER A 425 -1.47 20.69 6.02
N LYS A 426 -2.73 21.08 6.27
CA LYS A 426 -3.38 22.22 5.61
C LYS A 426 -2.60 23.50 5.87
N LYS A 427 -2.28 23.78 7.14
CA LYS A 427 -1.53 24.97 7.53
C LYS A 427 -0.14 25.02 6.89
N ARG A 428 0.62 23.91 6.93
CA ARG A 428 1.96 23.83 6.31
C ARG A 428 1.91 24.12 4.81
N THR A 429 0.89 23.59 4.13
CA THR A 429 0.70 23.82 2.69
C THR A 429 0.35 25.28 2.38
N LEU A 430 -0.54 25.90 3.16
CA LEU A 430 -0.86 27.33 3.01
C LEU A 430 0.36 28.22 3.31
N ASP A 431 1.14 27.89 4.34
CA ASP A 431 2.33 28.64 4.74
C ASP A 431 3.47 28.52 3.71
N TYR A 432 3.52 27.45 2.90
CA TYR A 432 4.50 27.34 1.82
C TYR A 432 4.35 28.45 0.77
N PHE A 433 3.10 28.84 0.45
CA PHE A 433 2.73 29.83 -0.57
C PHE A 433 2.55 31.27 -0.05
N LYS A 434 2.79 31.51 1.24
CA LYS A 434 2.91 32.86 1.82
C LYS A 434 4.34 33.38 1.64
#